data_AF-A0A929KF58-F1
#
_entry.id   AF-A0A929KF58-F1
#
_cell.length_a   1.000
_cell.length_b   1.000
_cell.length_c   1.000
_cell.angle_alpha   90.00
_cell.angle_beta   90.00
_cell.angle_gamma   90.00
#
_symmetry.space_group_name_H-M   'P 1'
#
loop_
_entity.id
_entity.type
_entity.pdbx_description
1 polymer ?
#
loop_
_entity_poly.entity_id
_entity_poly.type
_entity_poly.pdbx_seq_one_letter_code
_entity_poly.pdbx_strand_id
1 'polypeptide(L)'
;MSNPSDYATTTVNVYKVVVTDTEDASFRMEFGATRDAFTVTRDNYASAYTANGNGDGPRTASNIAFEPAKGSSNVYEGHQKEGGYPKGAAEAMYLTTQSGSTDLPSSPRPAAKAAGYSKTGNTADGVMFHVGGNYTSAGGKPTLAGSEACFGIVNSGNSPKNPSNAATNSFINSVVGQANKSQTNPGLIQVVVDPRNKVPGSRTVSP
;
A
#
# COMPACT_ATOMS: atom_id res chain seq x y z
N MET A 1 -21.30 16.57 -15.51
CA MET A 1 -20.03 16.87 -14.82
C MET A 1 -20.43 17.21 -13.38
N SER A 2 -20.12 16.34 -12.42
CA SER A 2 -20.49 16.51 -10.99
C SER A 2 -19.71 17.68 -10.37
N ASN A 3 -20.34 18.38 -9.42
CA ASN A 3 -19.79 19.56 -8.78
C ASN A 3 -18.68 19.13 -7.81
N PRO A 4 -17.48 19.76 -7.78
CA PRO A 4 -16.39 19.36 -6.87
C PRO A 4 -16.75 19.37 -5.38
N SER A 5 -17.83 20.08 -5.00
CA SER A 5 -18.42 20.08 -3.66
C SER A 5 -19.03 18.74 -3.22
N ASP A 6 -19.22 17.81 -4.15
CA ASP A 6 -19.89 16.53 -3.90
C ASP A 6 -18.92 15.40 -3.49
N TYR A 7 -17.61 15.70 -3.40
CA TYR A 7 -16.57 14.75 -3.01
C TYR A 7 -16.01 15.06 -1.63
N ALA A 8 -16.07 14.08 -0.73
CA ALA A 8 -15.29 14.11 0.50
C ALA A 8 -13.80 13.98 0.15
N THR A 9 -13.02 15.02 0.43
CA THR A 9 -11.56 14.98 0.28
C THR A 9 -10.94 14.56 1.59
N THR A 10 -10.04 13.57 1.57
CA THR A 10 -9.27 13.15 2.75
C THR A 10 -7.78 13.30 2.47
N THR A 11 -7.01 13.65 3.50
CA THR A 11 -5.55 13.69 3.41
C THR A 11 -4.99 12.38 3.93
N VAL A 12 -4.13 11.75 3.15
CA VAL A 12 -3.43 10.52 3.53
C VAL A 12 -1.96 10.83 3.78
N ASN A 13 -1.42 10.36 4.89
CA ASN A 13 -0.01 10.53 5.21
C ASN A 13 0.86 9.72 4.23
N VAL A 14 1.96 10.33 3.83
CA VAL A 14 3.04 9.66 3.10
C VAL A 14 4.13 9.32 4.10
N TYR A 15 4.49 8.05 4.16
CA TYR A 15 5.52 7.52 5.07
C TYR A 15 6.81 7.31 4.29
N LYS A 16 7.95 7.61 4.92
CA LYS A 16 9.26 7.32 4.33
C LYS A 16 9.52 5.83 4.36
N VAL A 17 9.90 5.28 3.21
CA VAL A 17 10.45 3.94 3.09
C VAL A 17 11.94 4.06 2.78
N VAL A 18 12.74 3.23 3.44
CA VAL A 18 14.19 3.13 3.21
C VAL A 18 14.48 1.72 2.70
N VAL A 19 15.22 1.62 1.60
CA VAL A 19 15.72 0.35 1.07
C VAL A 19 17.23 0.34 1.21
N THR A 20 17.75 -0.79 1.68
CA THR A 20 19.18 -1.08 1.83
C THR A 20 19.45 -2.48 1.27
N ASP A 21 20.70 -2.75 0.93
CA ASP A 21 21.17 -4.07 0.52
C ASP A 21 22.14 -4.61 1.57
N THR A 22 21.99 -5.88 1.95
CA THR A 22 22.86 -6.54 2.93
C THR A 22 24.21 -6.95 2.35
N GLU A 23 24.30 -7.13 1.03
CA GLU A 23 25.54 -7.46 0.31
C GLU A 23 26.24 -6.21 -0.28
N ASP A 24 25.49 -5.12 -0.46
CA ASP A 24 26.02 -3.82 -0.90
C ASP A 24 25.68 -2.71 0.11
N ALA A 25 26.58 -2.51 1.08
CA ALA A 25 26.41 -1.50 2.13
C ALA A 25 26.35 -0.04 1.60
N SER A 26 26.73 0.20 0.34
CA SER A 26 26.63 1.51 -0.30
C SER A 26 25.25 1.76 -0.93
N PHE A 27 24.47 0.71 -1.18
CA PHE A 27 23.15 0.83 -1.76
C PHE A 27 22.14 1.34 -0.74
N ARG A 28 21.54 2.48 -1.06
CA ARG A 28 20.49 3.08 -0.24
C ARG A 28 19.52 3.88 -1.10
N MET A 29 18.22 3.62 -0.94
CA MET A 29 17.17 4.40 -1.57
C MET A 29 16.13 4.85 -0.56
N GLU A 30 15.52 6.01 -0.80
CA GLU A 30 14.39 6.50 -0.02
C GLU A 30 13.24 6.92 -0.94
N PHE A 31 12.01 6.62 -0.53
CA PHE A 31 10.81 7.06 -1.25
C PHE A 31 9.62 7.22 -0.30
N GLY A 32 8.55 7.83 -0.81
CA GLY A 32 7.29 8.00 -0.09
C GLY A 32 6.28 6.92 -0.46
N ALA A 33 5.66 6.30 0.53
CA ALA A 33 4.52 5.41 0.34
C ALA A 33 3.35 5.78 1.25
N THR A 34 2.13 5.78 0.72
CA THR A 34 0.91 5.81 1.51
C THR A 34 0.62 4.42 2.04
N ARG A 35 0.25 4.33 3.31
CA ARG A 35 -0.14 3.06 3.96
C ARG A 35 -1.62 3.01 4.31
N ASP A 36 -2.30 4.16 4.33
CA ASP A 36 -3.69 4.24 4.76
C ASP A 36 -4.67 3.86 3.66
N ALA A 37 -5.74 3.20 4.08
CA ALA A 37 -6.81 2.71 3.23
C ALA A 37 -8.11 2.94 3.99
N PHE A 38 -9.06 3.68 3.43
CA PHE A 38 -10.30 4.02 4.11
C PHE A 38 -11.49 3.47 3.35
N THR A 39 -12.48 2.97 4.09
CA THR A 39 -13.77 2.54 3.52
C THR A 39 -14.92 3.00 4.40
N VAL A 40 -16.10 3.15 3.79
CA VAL A 40 -17.35 3.34 4.52
C VAL A 40 -18.08 2.00 4.53
N THR A 41 -18.29 1.44 5.71
CA THR A 41 -19.02 0.18 5.87
C THR A 41 -20.52 0.38 5.65
N ARG A 42 -21.25 -0.71 5.39
CA ARG A 42 -22.72 -0.69 5.31
C ARG A 42 -23.36 -0.17 6.59
N ASP A 43 -22.82 -0.53 7.75
CA ASP A 43 -23.33 -0.05 9.04
C ASP A 43 -23.14 1.45 9.20
N ASN A 44 -21.97 1.98 8.81
CA ASN A 44 -21.71 3.43 8.85
C ASN A 44 -22.66 4.18 7.90
N TYR A 45 -22.96 3.61 6.72
CA TYR A 45 -23.97 4.17 5.82
C TYR A 45 -25.37 4.12 6.44
N ALA A 46 -25.77 3.00 7.02
CA ALA A 46 -27.08 2.83 7.64
C ALA A 46 -27.27 3.79 8.83
N SER A 47 -26.25 3.94 9.69
CA SER A 47 -26.26 4.91 10.79
C SER A 47 -26.42 6.34 10.30
N ALA A 48 -25.73 6.73 9.22
CA ALA A 48 -25.92 8.05 8.60
C ALA A 48 -27.36 8.21 8.10
N TYR A 49 -27.88 7.22 7.38
CA TYR A 49 -29.26 7.24 6.87
C TYR A 49 -30.30 7.37 7.98
N THR A 50 -30.14 6.65 9.10
CA THR A 50 -31.02 6.79 10.27
C THR A 50 -30.96 8.19 10.87
N ALA A 51 -29.78 8.83 10.88
CA ALA A 51 -29.59 10.15 11.48
C ALA A 51 -30.10 11.30 10.60
N ASN A 52 -30.02 11.19 9.27
CA ASN A 52 -30.27 12.31 8.35
C ASN A 52 -31.26 12.03 7.20
N GLY A 53 -31.82 10.82 7.13
CA GLY A 53 -32.90 10.44 6.21
C GLY A 53 -32.49 10.14 4.77
N ASN A 54 -31.23 10.34 4.38
CA ASN A 54 -30.76 10.06 3.01
C ASN A 54 -29.42 9.30 2.95
N GLY A 55 -28.69 9.21 4.07
CA GLY A 55 -27.38 8.58 4.14
C GLY A 55 -26.26 9.46 3.58
N ASP A 56 -26.57 10.64 3.05
CA ASP A 56 -25.64 11.64 2.54
C ASP A 56 -25.28 12.65 3.62
N GLY A 57 -24.02 13.08 3.68
CA GLY A 57 -23.49 13.91 4.79
C GLY A 57 -22.24 13.30 5.40
N PRO A 58 -21.75 13.79 6.56
CA PRO A 58 -20.52 13.28 7.15
C PRO A 58 -20.69 11.80 7.53
N ARG A 59 -20.03 10.93 6.76
CA ARG A 59 -19.93 9.49 7.03
C ARG A 59 -18.62 9.23 7.74
N THR A 60 -18.65 8.38 8.76
CA THR A 60 -17.42 7.87 9.36
C THR A 60 -16.76 6.91 8.37
N ALA A 61 -15.52 7.20 7.97
CA ALA A 61 -14.69 6.27 7.23
C ALA A 61 -13.81 5.49 8.21
N SER A 62 -13.71 4.18 8.00
CA SER A 62 -12.90 3.27 8.81
C SER A 62 -11.62 2.92 8.07
N ASN A 63 -10.49 2.94 8.80
CA ASN A 63 -9.21 2.53 8.23
C ASN A 63 -9.13 1.00 8.15
N ILE A 64 -8.74 0.48 6.99
CA ILE A 64 -8.60 -0.95 6.66
C ILE A 64 -7.18 -1.33 6.28
N ALA A 65 -6.23 -0.41 6.49
CA ALA A 65 -4.83 -0.59 6.16
C ALA A 65 -4.20 -1.83 6.81
N PHE A 66 -3.17 -2.36 6.15
CA PHE A 66 -2.39 -3.46 6.69
C PHE A 66 -1.47 -3.00 7.82
N GLU A 67 -1.61 -3.67 8.96
CA GLU A 67 -0.66 -3.67 10.07
C GLU A 67 -0.23 -5.11 10.34
N PRO A 68 1.07 -5.40 10.52
CA PRO A 68 1.52 -6.71 10.99
C PRO A 68 0.79 -7.14 12.26
N ALA A 69 0.59 -8.45 12.43
CA ALA A 69 0.02 -8.98 13.66
C ALA A 69 0.97 -8.78 14.86
N LYS A 70 0.42 -8.52 16.04
CA LYS A 70 1.23 -8.36 17.25
C LYS A 70 1.99 -9.66 17.56
N GLY A 71 3.30 -9.58 17.71
CA GLY A 71 4.16 -10.72 18.03
C GLY A 71 4.45 -11.67 16.88
N SER A 72 3.97 -11.39 15.66
CA SER A 72 4.39 -12.13 14.46
C SER A 72 5.71 -11.58 13.92
N SER A 73 6.37 -12.37 13.07
CA SER A 73 7.40 -11.82 12.18
C SER A 73 6.79 -10.68 11.36
N ASN A 74 7.50 -9.55 11.29
CA ASN A 74 7.15 -8.43 10.41
C ASN A 74 8.00 -8.42 9.13
N VAL A 75 8.59 -9.58 8.82
CA VAL A 75 9.43 -9.83 7.65
C VAL A 75 8.61 -10.64 6.63
N TYR A 76 8.62 -10.17 5.39
CA TYR A 76 7.89 -10.71 4.25
C TYR A 76 8.85 -10.87 3.06
N GLU A 77 8.45 -11.66 2.08
CA GLU A 77 9.14 -11.74 0.79
C GLU A 77 8.41 -10.88 -0.23
N GLY A 78 9.15 -10.07 -0.98
CA GLY A 78 8.66 -9.25 -2.07
C GLY A 78 8.86 -9.91 -3.41
N HIS A 79 7.82 -9.93 -4.24
CA HIS A 79 7.82 -10.59 -5.55
C HIS A 79 7.31 -9.63 -6.62
N GLN A 80 8.02 -9.49 -7.74
CA GLN A 80 7.54 -8.65 -8.84
C GLN A 80 6.21 -9.21 -9.37
N LYS A 81 5.24 -8.32 -9.55
CA LYS A 81 3.96 -8.66 -10.19
C LYS A 81 4.07 -8.41 -11.68
N GLU A 82 4.15 -9.49 -12.45
CA GLU A 82 4.16 -9.40 -13.92
C GLU A 82 2.98 -8.61 -14.46
N GLY A 83 3.26 -7.69 -15.38
CA GLY A 83 2.26 -6.81 -15.98
C GLY A 83 1.77 -5.69 -15.07
N GLY A 84 2.33 -5.53 -13.86
CA GLY A 84 2.08 -4.39 -12.99
C GLY A 84 0.73 -4.37 -12.28
N TYR A 85 0.46 -3.29 -11.54
CA TYR A 85 -0.82 -3.07 -10.86
C TYR A 85 -1.22 -1.59 -10.77
N PRO A 86 -2.46 -1.23 -11.19
CA PRO A 86 -3.36 -2.05 -12.01
C PRO A 86 -2.71 -2.52 -13.32
N LYS A 87 -3.16 -3.64 -13.89
CA LYS A 87 -2.50 -4.28 -15.05
C LYS A 87 -2.23 -3.27 -16.16
N GLY A 88 -0.97 -3.17 -16.59
CA GLY A 88 -0.49 -2.28 -17.65
C GLY A 88 -0.30 -0.81 -17.25
N ALA A 89 -0.50 -0.44 -15.98
CA ALA A 89 -0.34 0.95 -15.53
C ALA A 89 1.08 1.25 -15.05
N ALA A 90 1.54 0.52 -14.05
CA ALA A 90 2.85 0.68 -13.43
C ALA A 90 3.31 -0.64 -12.82
N GLU A 91 4.62 -0.82 -12.68
CA GLU A 91 5.23 -1.94 -11.97
C GLU A 91 4.65 -2.07 -10.55
N ALA A 92 4.58 -3.30 -10.07
CA ALA A 92 4.10 -3.59 -8.73
C ALA A 92 4.86 -4.78 -8.14
N MET A 93 4.84 -4.87 -6.81
CA MET A 93 5.43 -5.97 -6.06
C MET A 93 4.42 -6.45 -5.03
N TYR A 94 4.16 -7.75 -4.96
CA TYR A 94 3.29 -8.33 -3.93
C TYR A 94 4.11 -8.98 -2.82
N LEU A 95 3.49 -9.12 -1.65
CA LEU A 95 4.12 -9.66 -0.46
C LEU A 95 3.60 -11.06 -0.14
N THR A 96 4.50 -11.93 0.31
CA THR A 96 4.16 -13.23 0.89
C THR A 96 4.79 -13.43 2.26
N THR A 97 4.27 -14.38 3.02
CA THR A 97 5.03 -14.99 4.12
C THR A 97 6.27 -15.71 3.57
N GLN A 98 7.21 -16.06 4.45
CA GLN A 98 8.36 -16.92 4.11
C GLN A 98 7.96 -18.34 3.68
N SER A 99 6.69 -18.74 3.91
CA SER A 99 6.12 -20.00 3.41
C SER A 99 5.40 -19.83 2.07
N GLY A 100 5.47 -18.65 1.44
CA GLY A 100 4.84 -18.35 0.15
C GLY A 100 3.36 -17.99 0.20
N SER A 101 2.76 -17.78 1.38
CA SER A 101 1.34 -17.42 1.51
C SER A 101 1.10 -15.94 1.21
N THR A 102 0.14 -15.61 0.35
CA THR A 102 -0.32 -14.22 0.12
C THR A 102 -1.28 -13.73 1.20
N ASP A 103 -1.86 -14.64 1.98
CA ASP A 103 -2.66 -14.33 3.17
C ASP A 103 -1.73 -13.96 4.33
N LEU A 104 -1.52 -12.65 4.52
CA LEU A 104 -0.63 -12.13 5.56
C LEU A 104 -1.37 -11.95 6.88
N PRO A 105 -0.88 -12.51 8.01
CA PRO A 105 -1.41 -12.20 9.33
C PRO A 105 -1.34 -10.70 9.61
N SER A 106 -2.46 -10.12 10.00
CA SER A 106 -2.59 -8.70 10.30
C SER A 106 -3.09 -8.46 11.71
N SER A 107 -2.84 -7.27 12.24
CA SER A 107 -3.63 -6.78 13.37
C SER A 107 -5.13 -6.74 13.00
N PRO A 108 -6.05 -6.73 14.00
CA PRO A 108 -7.48 -6.75 13.73
C PRO A 108 -7.96 -5.57 12.87
N ARG A 109 -8.72 -5.89 11.82
CA ARG A 109 -9.30 -4.95 10.84
C ARG A 109 -10.79 -5.28 10.65
N PRO A 110 -11.64 -5.06 11.68
CA PRO A 110 -13.06 -5.42 11.64
C PRO A 110 -13.83 -4.74 10.50
N ALA A 111 -13.47 -3.49 10.16
CA ALA A 111 -14.06 -2.79 9.04
C ALA A 111 -13.70 -3.41 7.68
N ALA A 112 -12.50 -3.99 7.54
CA ALA A 112 -12.10 -4.72 6.33
C ALA A 112 -12.97 -5.97 6.15
N LYS A 113 -13.28 -6.67 7.25
CA LYS A 113 -14.22 -7.80 7.23
C LYS A 113 -15.64 -7.35 6.88
N ALA A 114 -16.14 -6.31 7.54
CA ALA A 114 -17.49 -5.79 7.31
C ALA A 114 -17.69 -5.29 5.87
N ALA A 115 -16.65 -4.74 5.24
CA ALA A 115 -16.66 -4.28 3.85
C ALA A 115 -16.28 -5.37 2.83
N GLY A 116 -15.97 -6.60 3.26
CA GLY A 116 -15.66 -7.73 2.37
C GLY A 116 -14.22 -7.82 1.85
N TYR A 117 -13.33 -6.92 2.27
CA TYR A 117 -11.90 -6.94 1.91
C TYR A 117 -11.09 -8.01 2.65
N SER A 118 -11.62 -8.58 3.73
CA SER A 118 -10.98 -9.66 4.48
C SER A 118 -11.99 -10.69 4.93
N LYS A 119 -11.69 -11.98 4.74
CA LYS A 119 -12.57 -13.07 5.20
C LYS A 119 -12.63 -13.15 6.74
N THR A 120 -11.48 -12.95 7.40
CA THR A 120 -11.33 -13.15 8.85
C THR A 120 -11.33 -11.84 9.64
N GLY A 121 -10.93 -10.73 9.01
CA GLY A 121 -10.60 -9.48 9.69
C GLY A 121 -9.21 -9.47 10.34
N ASN A 122 -8.49 -10.60 10.36
CA ASN A 122 -7.15 -10.73 10.94
C ASN A 122 -6.09 -11.16 9.91
N THR A 123 -6.45 -11.19 8.62
CA THR A 123 -5.55 -11.50 7.50
C THR A 123 -5.78 -10.55 6.33
N ALA A 124 -4.70 -10.08 5.72
CA ALA A 124 -4.71 -9.27 4.49
C ALA A 124 -4.17 -10.11 3.34
N ASP A 125 -4.99 -10.31 2.32
CA ASP A 125 -4.56 -11.03 1.12
C ASP A 125 -4.04 -10.04 0.06
N GLY A 126 -3.04 -10.46 -0.70
CA GLY A 126 -2.55 -9.71 -1.86
C GLY A 126 -1.99 -8.32 -1.54
N VAL A 127 -1.37 -8.13 -0.37
CA VAL A 127 -0.73 -6.85 -0.02
C VAL A 127 0.39 -6.55 -1.01
N MET A 128 0.37 -5.35 -1.59
CA MET A 128 1.29 -4.93 -2.65
C MET A 128 1.94 -3.57 -2.37
N PHE A 129 3.13 -3.35 -2.93
CA PHE A 129 3.63 -2.04 -3.31
C PHE A 129 3.21 -1.77 -4.75
N HIS A 130 2.42 -0.73 -4.98
CA HIS A 130 1.96 -0.36 -6.32
C HIS A 130 1.81 1.16 -6.44
N VAL A 131 1.41 1.62 -7.62
CA VAL A 131 1.22 3.06 -7.87
C VAL A 131 0.12 3.64 -6.96
N GLY A 132 0.45 4.71 -6.24
CA GLY A 132 -0.47 5.45 -5.37
C GLY A 132 -0.81 6.84 -5.92
N GLY A 133 -1.84 7.46 -5.36
CA GLY A 133 -2.28 8.80 -5.77
C GLY A 133 -2.78 8.83 -7.21
N ASN A 134 -2.64 9.97 -7.88
CA ASN A 134 -2.94 10.11 -9.30
C ASN A 134 -1.94 9.32 -10.14
N TYR A 135 -2.45 8.55 -11.07
CA TYR A 135 -1.67 7.75 -12.02
C TYR A 135 -2.35 7.72 -13.39
N THR A 136 -1.60 7.35 -14.41
CA THR A 136 -2.10 7.08 -15.76
C THR A 136 -2.40 5.59 -15.88
N SER A 137 -3.67 5.25 -16.12
CA SER A 137 -4.08 3.86 -16.39
C SER A 137 -3.53 3.36 -17.73
N ALA A 138 -3.57 2.04 -17.97
CA ALA A 138 -3.13 1.43 -19.24
C ALA A 138 -3.77 2.04 -20.49
N GLY A 139 -4.98 2.61 -20.37
CA GLY A 139 -5.67 3.32 -21.46
C GLY A 139 -5.32 4.81 -21.59
N GLY A 140 -4.28 5.30 -20.91
CA GLY A 140 -3.85 6.69 -20.96
C GLY A 140 -4.71 7.67 -20.13
N LYS A 141 -5.72 7.17 -19.41
CA LYS A 141 -6.64 8.02 -18.63
C LYS A 141 -6.04 8.33 -17.25
N PRO A 142 -6.04 9.60 -16.81
CA PRO A 142 -5.75 9.96 -15.43
C PRO A 142 -6.76 9.32 -14.49
N THR A 143 -6.27 8.67 -13.46
CA THR A 143 -7.06 7.92 -12.46
C THR A 143 -6.46 8.17 -11.08
N LEU A 144 -7.29 8.12 -10.04
CA LEU A 144 -6.86 8.15 -8.65
C LEU A 144 -6.83 6.72 -8.11
N ALA A 145 -5.69 6.28 -7.57
CA ALA A 145 -5.55 4.96 -6.99
C ALA A 145 -6.29 4.85 -5.65
N GLY A 146 -7.01 3.75 -5.45
CA GLY A 146 -7.44 3.27 -4.15
C GLY A 146 -6.48 2.21 -3.63
N SER A 147 -6.33 2.11 -2.32
CA SER A 147 -5.56 1.04 -1.69
C SER A 147 -6.47 0.25 -0.76
N GLU A 148 -6.54 -1.07 -0.96
CA GLU A 148 -7.28 -2.02 -0.12
C GLU A 148 -6.29 -2.77 0.78
N ALA A 149 -5.59 -2.03 1.65
CA ALA A 149 -4.50 -2.49 2.52
C ALA A 149 -3.09 -2.59 1.88
N CYS A 150 -2.91 -2.07 0.67
CA CYS A 150 -1.62 -1.97 -0.02
C CYS A 150 -0.83 -0.70 0.33
N PHE A 151 0.43 -0.66 -0.10
CA PHE A 151 1.33 0.49 -0.02
C PHE A 151 1.38 1.22 -1.37
N GLY A 152 0.88 2.45 -1.41
CA GLY A 152 0.85 3.26 -2.63
C GLY A 152 2.11 4.13 -2.75
N ILE A 153 2.93 3.92 -3.77
CA ILE A 153 4.11 4.76 -4.05
C ILE A 153 3.64 6.06 -4.70
N VAL A 154 3.97 7.20 -4.08
CA VAL A 154 3.50 8.52 -4.51
C VAL A 154 4.66 9.47 -4.73
N ASN A 155 4.67 10.16 -5.87
CA ASN A 155 5.66 11.20 -6.17
C ASN A 155 5.31 12.54 -5.48
N SER A 156 6.33 13.38 -5.25
CA SER A 156 6.11 14.73 -4.77
C SER A 156 5.31 15.56 -5.79
N GLY A 157 4.36 16.37 -5.30
CA GLY A 157 3.48 17.17 -6.17
C GLY A 157 2.53 16.33 -7.03
N ASN A 158 2.15 15.14 -6.55
CA ASN A 158 1.26 14.23 -7.27
C ASN A 158 -0.05 14.93 -7.71
N SER A 159 -0.36 14.83 -9.00
CA SER A 159 -1.59 15.39 -9.58
C SER A 159 -1.92 14.68 -10.91
N PRO A 160 -3.10 14.89 -11.51
CA PRO A 160 -3.40 14.35 -12.84
C PRO A 160 -2.37 14.72 -13.93
N LYS A 161 -1.65 15.84 -13.75
CA LYS A 161 -0.59 16.30 -14.67
C LYS A 161 0.82 15.83 -14.27
N ASN A 162 0.96 15.28 -13.07
CA ASN A 162 2.22 14.75 -12.51
C ASN A 162 1.96 13.39 -11.84
N PRO A 163 1.61 12.35 -12.64
CA PRO A 163 1.22 11.04 -12.13
C PRO A 163 2.39 10.25 -11.54
N SER A 164 2.11 9.31 -10.63
CA SER A 164 3.12 8.53 -9.93
C SER A 164 3.79 7.42 -10.75
N ASN A 165 3.31 7.09 -11.96
CA ASN A 165 3.76 5.90 -12.73
C ASN A 165 5.29 5.83 -12.85
N ALA A 166 5.95 6.91 -13.27
CA ALA A 166 7.39 6.94 -13.47
C ALA A 166 8.15 6.71 -12.16
N ALA A 167 7.70 7.33 -11.06
CA ALA A 167 8.30 7.15 -9.75
C ALA A 167 8.13 5.71 -9.24
N THR A 168 6.93 5.13 -9.41
CA THR A 168 6.66 3.73 -9.07
C THR A 168 7.53 2.77 -9.88
N ASN A 169 7.57 2.93 -11.20
CA ASN A 169 8.36 2.07 -12.08
C ASN A 169 9.85 2.16 -11.75
N SER A 170 10.37 3.39 -11.57
CA SER A 170 11.76 3.59 -11.17
C SER A 170 12.06 2.88 -9.87
N PHE A 171 11.19 3.03 -8.86
CA PHE A 171 11.38 2.40 -7.56
C PHE A 171 11.42 0.86 -7.66
N ILE A 172 10.36 0.25 -8.21
CA ILE A 172 10.24 -1.21 -8.26
C ILE A 172 11.38 -1.81 -9.11
N ASN A 173 11.69 -1.21 -10.26
CA ASN A 173 12.77 -1.68 -11.11
C ASN A 173 14.15 -1.55 -10.45
N SER A 174 14.38 -0.50 -9.65
CA SER A 174 15.64 -0.37 -8.89
C SER A 174 15.76 -1.42 -7.79
N VAL A 175 14.67 -1.74 -7.07
CA VAL A 175 14.68 -2.80 -6.06
C VAL A 175 14.93 -4.17 -6.69
N VAL A 176 14.16 -4.53 -7.72
CA VAL A 176 14.33 -5.81 -8.44
C VAL A 176 15.71 -5.91 -9.08
N GLY A 177 16.16 -4.83 -9.74
CA GLY A 177 17.47 -4.76 -10.35
C GLY A 177 18.61 -4.89 -9.35
N GLN A 178 18.47 -4.35 -8.14
CA GLN A 178 19.46 -4.55 -7.07
C GLN A 178 19.42 -5.98 -6.53
N ALA A 179 18.23 -6.53 -6.24
CA ALA A 179 18.09 -7.90 -5.73
C ALA A 179 18.70 -8.94 -6.68
N ASN A 180 18.58 -8.73 -8.00
CA ASN A 180 19.17 -9.61 -9.01
C ASN A 180 20.72 -9.61 -9.02
N LYS A 181 21.37 -8.64 -8.38
CA LYS A 181 22.84 -8.61 -8.23
C LYS A 181 23.36 -9.45 -7.07
N SER A 182 22.48 -9.90 -6.17
CA SER A 182 22.88 -10.70 -5.01
C SER A 182 23.65 -11.94 -5.47
N GLN A 183 24.79 -12.20 -4.83
CA GLN A 183 25.61 -13.38 -5.10
C GLN A 183 25.10 -14.61 -4.33
N THR A 184 24.44 -14.40 -3.19
CA THR A 184 23.97 -15.50 -2.34
C THR A 184 22.54 -15.92 -2.67
N ASN A 185 21.65 -14.96 -2.95
CA ASN A 185 20.23 -15.19 -3.21
C ASN A 185 19.70 -14.26 -4.32
N PRO A 186 20.08 -14.47 -5.59
CA PRO A 186 19.63 -13.63 -6.69
C PRO A 186 18.11 -13.47 -6.73
N GLY A 187 17.65 -12.22 -6.75
CA GLY A 187 16.23 -11.85 -6.87
C GLY A 187 15.43 -11.91 -5.55
N LEU A 188 16.03 -12.38 -4.44
CA LEU A 188 15.36 -12.38 -3.15
C LEU A 188 15.22 -10.95 -2.62
N ILE A 189 13.99 -10.55 -2.28
CA ILE A 189 13.69 -9.25 -1.67
C ILE A 189 13.03 -9.52 -0.32
N GLN A 190 13.71 -9.21 0.78
CA GLN A 190 13.09 -9.20 2.11
C GLN A 190 12.52 -7.81 2.41
N VAL A 191 11.24 -7.79 2.80
CA VAL A 191 10.53 -6.57 3.18
C VAL A 191 10.18 -6.62 4.65
N VAL A 192 10.62 -5.60 5.38
CA VAL A 192 10.28 -5.43 6.79
C VAL A 192 9.27 -4.30 6.93
N VAL A 193 8.11 -4.60 7.50
CA VAL A 193 7.04 -3.60 7.75
C VAL A 193 7.01 -3.26 9.23
N ASP A 194 7.46 -2.08 9.62
CA ASP A 194 7.39 -1.68 11.03
C ASP A 194 5.96 -1.23 11.44
N PRO A 195 5.50 -1.57 12.66
CA PRO A 195 4.22 -1.08 13.18
C PRO A 195 4.17 0.45 13.24
N ARG A 196 3.01 1.05 12.95
CA ARG A 196 2.87 2.53 12.92
C ARG A 196 3.31 3.24 14.20
N ASN A 197 3.03 2.66 15.36
CA ASN A 197 3.41 3.24 16.66
C ASN A 197 4.92 3.17 16.94
N LYS A 198 5.71 2.66 16.00
CA LYS A 198 7.18 2.60 16.03
C LYS A 198 7.83 3.51 14.98
N VAL A 199 7.10 4.40 14.31
CA VAL A 199 7.62 5.31 13.28
C VAL A 199 7.53 6.79 13.74
N PRO A 200 8.59 7.61 13.64
CA PRO A 200 9.94 7.27 13.16
C PRO A 200 10.78 6.64 14.29
N GLY A 201 10.95 5.32 14.24
CA GLY A 201 11.93 4.60 15.04
C GLY A 201 13.12 4.28 14.16
N SER A 202 14.32 4.51 14.67
CA SER A 202 15.54 4.04 14.00
C SER A 202 15.64 2.53 14.19
N ARG A 203 15.80 1.79 13.09
CA ARG A 203 16.18 0.37 13.12
C ARG A 203 17.55 0.24 12.46
N THR A 204 18.53 -0.27 13.21
CA THR A 204 19.76 -0.78 12.62
C THR A 204 19.41 -2.11 11.96
N VAL A 205 19.48 -2.15 10.63
CA VAL A 205 19.39 -3.40 9.87
C VAL A 205 20.81 -3.93 9.82
N SER A 206 21.11 -4.92 10.66
CA SER A 206 22.40 -5.62 10.60
C SER A 206 22.34 -6.71 9.53
N PRO A 207 23.42 -6.91 8.74
CA PRO A 207 23.54 -8.02 7.79
C PRO A 207 23.26 -9.39 8.44
#